data_AF-A0A817T232-F1
#
_entry.id   AF-A0A817T232-F1
#
_cell.length_a   1.000
_cell.length_b   1.000
_cell.length_c   1.000
_cell.angle_alpha   90.00
_cell.angle_beta   90.00
_cell.angle_gamma   90.00
#
_symmetry.space_group_name_H-M   'P 1'
#
loop_
_entity.id
_entity.type
_entity.pdbx_description
1 polymer ?
#
loop_
_entity_poly.entity_id
_entity_poly.type
_entity_poly.pdbx_seq_one_letter_code
_entity_poly.pdbx_strand_id
1 'polypeptide(L)'
;MSNSNQSMQVLSIDVGCVATGYSHLDRAPCSVAIVNDRREILFDSLIEPDKPVVSDLFPFSGVHKVDLRRAPSFDEVIKKVINIRKLNSCVLLSIIQLNSYDPSDG
;
A
#
# COMPACT_ATOMS: atom_id res chain seq x y z
N MET A 1 18.33 -32.27 16.90
CA MET A 1 18.81 -30.90 16.60
C MET A 1 18.13 -30.46 15.31
N SER A 2 17.07 -29.65 15.38
CA SER A 2 16.39 -29.14 14.20
C SER A 2 17.16 -27.93 13.65
N ASN A 3 17.84 -28.11 12.51
CA ASN A 3 18.41 -27.01 11.74
C ASN A 3 17.26 -26.12 11.24
N SER A 4 16.96 -25.04 11.96
CA SER A 4 16.09 -23.99 11.46
C SER A 4 16.89 -23.09 10.52
N ASN A 5 17.08 -23.53 9.28
CA ASN A 5 17.39 -22.62 8.19
C ASN A 5 16.15 -21.74 7.98
N GLN A 6 16.05 -20.64 8.74
CA GLN A 6 15.09 -19.60 8.44
C GLN A 6 15.58 -18.89 7.17
N SER A 7 15.10 -19.35 6.02
CA SER A 7 15.33 -18.71 4.74
C SER A 7 14.80 -17.27 4.80
N MET A 8 15.64 -16.30 4.41
CA MET A 8 15.23 -14.91 4.28
C MET A 8 14.02 -14.83 3.32
N GLN A 9 12.90 -14.27 3.78
CA GLN A 9 11.73 -14.09 2.93
C GLN A 9 11.85 -12.78 2.14
N VAL A 10 11.65 -12.83 0.84
CA VAL A 10 11.54 -11.62 0.03
C VAL A 10 10.07 -11.20 0.04
N LEU A 11 9.82 -9.96 0.46
CA LEU A 11 8.50 -9.36 0.48
C LEU A 11 8.45 -8.23 -0.55
N SER A 12 7.35 -8.13 -1.28
CA SER A 12 7.02 -6.95 -2.09
C SER A 12 5.91 -6.17 -1.41
N ILE A 13 6.08 -4.87 -1.26
CA ILE A 13 5.08 -3.96 -0.69
C ILE A 13 4.74 -2.89 -1.71
N ASP A 14 3.44 -2.71 -1.95
CA ASP A 14 2.89 -1.64 -2.77
C ASP A 14 1.90 -0.80 -1.95
N VAL A 15 1.88 0.51 -2.19
CA VAL A 15 1.07 1.48 -1.45
C VAL A 15 0.37 2.42 -2.41
N GLY A 16 -0.96 2.39 -2.41
CA GLY A 16 -1.79 3.36 -3.09
C GLY A 16 -1.96 4.63 -2.28
N CYS A 17 -2.14 5.76 -2.97
CA CYS A 17 -2.33 7.07 -2.35
C CYS A 17 -3.50 7.84 -2.96
N VAL A 18 -4.15 8.64 -2.13
CA VAL A 18 -5.13 9.66 -2.54
C VAL A 18 -4.54 11.06 -2.37
N ALA A 19 -5.13 12.06 -3.03
CA ALA A 19 -4.76 13.46 -2.85
C ALA A 19 -5.54 14.08 -1.69
N THR A 20 -4.82 14.74 -0.77
CA THR A 20 -5.39 15.50 0.36
C THR A 20 -5.28 17.01 0.15
N GLY A 21 -4.81 17.45 -1.01
CA GLY A 21 -4.56 18.83 -1.38
C GLY A 21 -4.18 18.93 -2.85
N TYR A 22 -3.50 20.00 -3.24
CA TYR A 22 -3.21 20.32 -4.65
C TYR A 22 -1.70 20.28 -4.99
N SER A 23 -0.83 20.18 -3.98
CA SER A 23 0.60 19.96 -4.18
C SER A 23 0.92 18.49 -4.40
N HIS A 24 2.04 18.19 -5.05
CA HIS A 24 2.54 16.83 -5.21
C HIS A 24 2.82 16.12 -3.89
N LEU A 25 3.05 16.88 -2.81
CA LEU A 25 3.29 16.37 -1.46
C LEU A 25 1.99 16.17 -0.67
N ASP A 26 0.86 16.66 -1.15
CA ASP A 26 -0.43 16.56 -0.47
C ASP A 26 -1.08 15.20 -0.77
N ARG A 27 -0.45 14.13 -0.28
CA ARG A 27 -0.90 12.75 -0.48
C ARG A 27 -1.00 12.02 0.85
N ALA A 28 -1.96 11.11 0.94
CA ALA A 28 -2.09 10.17 2.06
C ALA A 28 -2.25 8.73 1.54
N PRO A 29 -1.64 7.73 2.19
CA PRO A 29 -1.86 6.32 1.89
C PRO A 29 -3.33 5.95 2.00
N CYS A 30 -3.84 5.19 1.04
CA CYS A 30 -5.24 4.74 1.01
C CYS A 30 -5.38 3.22 0.88
N SER A 31 -4.31 2.53 0.48
CA SER A 31 -4.25 1.07 0.40
C SER A 31 -2.82 0.59 0.56
N VAL A 32 -2.67 -0.65 1.02
CA VAL A 32 -1.38 -1.34 1.07
C VAL A 32 -1.57 -2.82 0.79
N ALA A 33 -0.70 -3.38 -0.03
CA ALA A 33 -0.63 -4.81 -0.29
C ALA A 33 0.79 -5.32 -0.04
N ILE A 34 0.88 -6.51 0.56
CA ILE A 34 2.13 -7.20 0.84
C ILE A 34 2.03 -8.62 0.32
N VAL A 35 2.97 -9.00 -0.53
CA VAL A 35 3.09 -10.36 -1.06
C VAL A 35 4.48 -10.93 -0.80
N ASN A 36 4.60 -12.25 -0.76
CA ASN A 36 5.89 -12.93 -0.76
C ASN A 36 6.38 -13.26 -2.19
N ASP A 37 7.56 -13.88 -2.29
CA ASP A 37 8.18 -14.34 -3.54
C ASP A 37 7.38 -15.40 -4.31
N ARG A 38 6.42 -16.05 -3.64
CA ARG A 38 5.47 -17.00 -4.25
C ARG A 38 4.17 -16.34 -4.72
N ARG A 39 4.09 -15.01 -4.63
CA ARG A 39 2.89 -14.20 -4.96
C ARG A 39 1.70 -14.49 -4.05
N GLU A 40 1.94 -15.01 -2.85
CA GLU A 40 0.90 -15.18 -1.84
C GLU A 40 0.66 -13.84 -1.14
N ILE A 41 -0.60 -13.43 -1.00
CA ILE A 41 -1.00 -12.21 -0.30
C ILE A 41 -0.85 -12.45 1.20
N LEU A 42 0.10 -11.76 1.82
CA LEU A 42 0.29 -11.79 3.27
C LEU A 42 -0.57 -10.74 3.97
N PHE A 43 -0.85 -9.64 3.27
CA PHE A 43 -1.67 -8.55 3.79
C PHE A 43 -2.21 -7.70 2.66
N ASP A 44 -3.46 -7.30 2.78
CA ASP A 44 -4.13 -6.37 1.89
C ASP A 44 -5.14 -5.58 2.73
N SER A 45 -5.08 -4.26 2.66
CA SER A 45 -5.95 -3.38 3.44
C SER A 45 -6.10 -2.02 2.80
N LEU A 46 -7.33 -1.50 2.84
CA LEU A 46 -7.58 -0.07 2.70
C LEU A 46 -7.11 0.66 3.97
N ILE A 47 -6.91 1.97 3.83
CA ILE A 47 -6.50 2.89 4.89
C ILE A 47 -7.44 4.09 4.83
N GLU A 48 -8.07 4.44 5.95
CA GLU A 48 -8.83 5.69 6.07
C GLU A 48 -7.84 6.85 6.29
N PRO A 49 -7.76 7.84 5.37
CA PRO A 49 -6.88 8.98 5.54
C PRO A 49 -7.32 9.87 6.70
N ASP A 50 -6.34 10.42 7.43
CA ASP A 50 -6.55 11.35 8.55
C ASP A 50 -7.01 12.76 8.07
N LYS A 51 -6.72 13.09 6.82
CA LYS A 51 -7.09 14.35 6.17
C LYS A 51 -8.22 14.14 5.16
N PRO A 52 -9.05 15.18 4.92
CA PRO A 52 -10.06 15.13 3.87
C PRO A 52 -9.45 14.85 2.49
N VAL A 53 -9.98 13.83 1.82
CA VAL A 53 -9.60 13.50 0.44
C VAL A 53 -10.18 14.52 -0.52
N VAL A 54 -9.31 15.19 -1.29
CA VAL A 54 -9.68 16.14 -2.35
C VAL A 54 -9.94 15.40 -3.68
N SER A 55 -9.13 14.40 -3.98
CA SER A 55 -9.31 13.51 -5.14
C SER A 55 -8.91 12.09 -4.75
N ASP A 56 -9.74 11.11 -5.11
CA ASP A 56 -9.46 9.69 -4.88
C ASP A 56 -8.40 9.14 -5.85
N LEU A 57 -8.03 9.91 -6.88
CA LEU A 57 -7.04 9.53 -7.89
C LEU A 57 -7.35 8.14 -8.47
N PHE A 58 -8.63 7.81 -8.65
CA PHE A 58 -9.10 6.46 -9.00
C PHE A 58 -8.32 5.77 -10.14
N PRO A 59 -7.93 6.45 -11.25
CA PRO A 59 -7.15 5.80 -12.30
C PRO A 59 -5.80 5.23 -11.84
N PHE A 60 -5.25 5.74 -10.74
CA PHE A 60 -3.98 5.30 -10.15
C PHE A 60 -4.17 4.49 -8.87
N SER A 61 -5.19 4.82 -8.08
CA SER A 61 -5.41 4.22 -6.76
C SER A 61 -6.31 2.98 -6.81
N GLY A 62 -7.17 2.87 -7.83
CA GLY A 62 -8.19 1.82 -7.95
C GLY A 62 -9.26 1.84 -6.85
N VAL A 63 -9.31 2.89 -6.03
CA VAL A 63 -10.21 2.99 -4.87
C VAL A 63 -11.05 4.25 -4.94
N HIS A 64 -12.34 4.14 -4.62
CA HIS A 64 -13.18 5.31 -4.47
C HIS A 64 -13.09 5.85 -3.04
N LYS A 65 -13.28 7.17 -2.88
CA LYS A 65 -13.33 7.82 -1.56
C LYS A 65 -14.36 7.19 -0.61
N VAL A 66 -15.44 6.60 -1.15
CA VAL A 66 -16.47 5.93 -0.34
C VAL A 66 -15.96 4.62 0.28
N ASP A 67 -15.06 3.91 -0.39
CA ASP A 67 -14.49 2.64 0.06
C ASP A 67 -13.57 2.85 1.28
N LEU A 68 -12.98 4.04 1.39
CA LEU A 68 -12.09 4.42 2.49
C LEU A 68 -12.85 4.76 3.78
N ARG A 69 -14.16 4.96 3.73
CA ARG A 69 -14.95 5.30 4.91
C ARG A 69 -14.99 4.08 5.84
N ARG A 70 -14.58 4.26 7.10
CA ARG A 70 -14.51 3.19 8.11
C ARG A 70 -13.44 2.14 7.80
N ALA A 71 -12.54 2.41 6.86
CA ALA A 71 -11.33 1.61 6.73
C ALA A 71 -10.44 1.81 7.98
N PRO A 72 -9.53 0.88 8.29
CA PRO A 72 -8.64 1.06 9.43
C PRO A 72 -7.78 2.33 9.28
N SER A 73 -7.44 2.94 10.40
CA SER A 73 -6.52 4.08 10.42
C SER A 73 -5.10 3.67 10.00
N PHE A 74 -4.31 4.64 9.54
CA PHE A 74 -2.91 4.42 9.19
C PHE A 74 -2.13 3.71 10.29
N ASP A 75 -2.29 4.13 11.54
CA ASP A 75 -1.61 3.54 12.70
C ASP A 75 -1.97 2.07 12.93
N GLU A 76 -3.24 1.72 12.77
CA GLU A 76 -3.70 0.33 12.89
C GLU A 76 -3.10 -0.55 11.80
N VAL A 77 -3.05 -0.04 10.57
CA VAL A 77 -2.48 -0.75 9.42
C VAL A 77 -0.97 -0.92 9.59
N ILE A 78 -0.24 0.13 9.95
CA ILE A 78 1.22 0.06 10.15
C ILE A 78 1.60 -0.91 11.26
N LYS A 79 0.82 -0.99 12.35
CA LYS A 79 1.04 -2.01 13.39
C LYS A 79 0.97 -3.43 12.83
N LYS A 80 0.01 -3.71 11.92
CA LYS A 80 -0.10 -5.02 11.25
C LYS A 80 1.07 -5.27 10.29
N VAL A 81 1.45 -4.27 9.48
CA VAL A 81 2.59 -4.35 8.57
C VAL A 81 3.91 -4.63 9.31
N ILE A 82 4.17 -3.94 10.42
CA ILE A 82 5.37 -4.16 11.24
C ILE A 82 5.42 -5.58 11.80
N ASN A 83 4.28 -6.16 12.18
CA ASN A 83 4.25 -7.52 12.68
C ASN A 83 4.59 -8.56 11.60
N ILE A 84 4.22 -8.32 10.35
CA ILE A 84 4.60 -9.17 9.20
C ILE A 84 6.13 -9.09 8.97
N ARG A 85 6.72 -7.90 9.09
CA ARG A 85 8.16 -7.68 8.88
C ARG A 85 9.09 -8.33 9.91
N LYS A 86 8.58 -8.76 11.07
CA LYS A 86 9.40 -9.39 12.13
C LYS A 86 9.89 -10.81 11.77
N LEU A 87 9.37 -11.38 10.68
CA LEU A 87 9.94 -12.56 10.03
C LEU A 87 11.19 -12.12 9.27
N ASN A 88 12.34 -12.78 9.39
CA ASN A 88 13.60 -12.42 8.71
C ASN A 88 13.39 -12.12 7.21
N SER A 89 13.13 -10.86 6.85
CA SER A 89 12.62 -10.48 5.52
C SER A 89 13.42 -9.36 4.89
N CYS A 90 13.66 -9.48 3.59
CA CYS A 90 14.13 -8.42 2.71
C CYS A 90 12.92 -7.78 2.01
N VAL A 91 12.76 -6.47 2.11
CA VAL A 91 11.60 -5.76 1.55
C VAL A 91 12.00 -5.05 0.26
N LEU A 92 11.32 -5.39 -0.84
CA LEU A 92 11.30 -4.62 -2.07
C LEU A 92 10.08 -3.69 -2.01
N LEU A 93 10.34 -2.38 -1.96
CA LEU A 93 9.30 -1.36 -2.06
C LEU A 93 9.14 -1.00 -3.53
N SER A 94 7.95 -1.21 -4.07
CA SER A 94 7.55 -0.62 -5.33
C SER A 94 6.65 0.58 -4.99
N ILE A 95 7.16 1.80 -5.09
CA ILE A 95 6.28 2.97 -5.19
C ILE A 95 5.94 3.09 -6.67
N ILE A 96 4.88 2.42 -7.10
CA ILE A 96 4.45 2.50 -8.48
C ILE A 96 3.24 3.43 -8.54
N GLN A 97 3.49 4.73 -8.76
CA GLN A 97 2.54 5.52 -9.53
C GLN A 97 2.72 5.10 -11.00
N LEU A 98 2.02 4.04 -11.43
CA LEU A 98 1.95 3.70 -12.84
C LEU A 98 1.18 4.82 -13.54
N ASN A 99 1.90 5.76 -14.15
CA ASN A 99 1.38 6.57 -15.22
C ASN A 99 1.09 5.63 -16.41
N SER A 100 -0.14 5.14 -16.51
CA SER A 100 -0.73 4.90 -17.83
C SER A 100 -1.22 6.24 -18.36
N TYR A 101 -0.30 7.09 -18.82
CA TYR A 101 -0.64 8.23 -19.66
C TYR A 101 -0.94 7.69 -21.05
N ASP A 102 -2.20 7.77 -21.48
CA ASP A 102 -2.58 7.54 -22.87
C ASP A 102 -2.58 8.88 -23.62
N PRO A 103 -1.69 9.09 -24.60
CA PRO A 103 -1.68 10.33 -25.39
C PRO A 103 -2.91 10.54 -26.27
N SER A 104 -3.88 9.60 -26.33
CA SER A 104 -5.14 9.81 -27.07
C SER A 104 -6.21 10.61 -26.30
N ASP A 105 -5.99 10.94 -25.03
CA ASP A 105 -6.93 11.72 -24.20
C ASP A 105 -6.74 13.25 -24.31
N GLY A 106 -6.10 13.74 -25.39
CA GLY A 106 -5.81 15.16 -25.64
C GLY A 106 -6.14 15.64 -27.04
#